data_AF-A0A243PEM3-F1
#
_entry.id   AF-A0A243PEM3-F1
#
_cell.length_a   1.000
_cell.length_b   1.000
_cell.length_c   1.000
_cell.angle_alpha   90.00
_cell.angle_beta   90.00
_cell.angle_gamma   90.00
#
_symmetry.space_group_name_H-M   'P 1'
#
loop_
_entity.id
_entity.type
_entity.pdbx_description
1 polymer ?
#
loop_
_entity_poly.entity_id
_entity_poly.type
_entity_poly.pdbx_seq_one_letter_code
_entity_poly.pdbx_strand_id
1 'polypeptide(L)'
;MPSATEQIDALPDQACPNDQAVVGLTLNPEYLSKSAYPLELLKAAGVTPVGSRPKRVTPEKRSRNREPAEALTTELFVMAPRATFRNWNQALPALTENAPGANDLASLEDIEAPSSDDKIKGRLPDASEAVFEVVLHADPLAGDQFVLPYFREFLASLGVETNFNRRFYAGGLCFLELEAPVDLADEIATFTVVRALREMPRLRMLRPTIRAAALPGQKVILPTGLALERNDRGRAAQGCLEMGKLPSRDQNLAWQ
;
A
#
# COMPACT_ATOMS: atom_id res chain seq x y z
N MET A 1 5.88 -25.71 -6.14
CA MET A 1 5.13 -24.52 -6.59
C MET A 1 5.83 -23.99 -7.83
N PRO A 2 5.09 -23.52 -8.85
CA PRO A 2 5.71 -22.89 -10.01
C PRO A 2 6.48 -21.64 -9.57
N SER A 3 7.61 -21.37 -10.21
CA SER A 3 8.41 -20.17 -9.92
C SER A 3 7.63 -18.90 -10.30
N ALA A 4 7.99 -17.75 -9.71
CA ALA A 4 7.39 -16.47 -10.09
C ALA A 4 7.48 -16.21 -11.61
N THR A 5 8.57 -16.63 -12.24
CA THR A 5 8.79 -16.53 -13.69
C THR A 5 7.77 -17.36 -14.48
N GLU A 6 7.54 -18.62 -14.09
CA GLU A 6 6.54 -19.48 -14.75
C GLU A 6 5.13 -18.91 -14.60
N GLN A 7 4.82 -18.32 -13.44
CA GLN A 7 3.51 -17.72 -13.19
C GLN A 7 3.26 -16.48 -14.06
N ILE A 8 4.23 -15.57 -14.19
CA ILE A 8 4.07 -14.40 -15.08
C ILE A 8 4.12 -14.77 -16.56
N ASP A 9 4.84 -15.83 -16.93
CA ASP A 9 4.88 -16.33 -18.32
C ASP A 9 3.56 -17.01 -18.72
N ALA A 10 2.80 -17.54 -17.75
CA ALA A 10 1.47 -18.10 -17.98
C ALA A 10 0.37 -17.04 -18.13
N LEU A 11 0.64 -15.77 -17.81
CA LEU A 11 -0.34 -14.69 -18.00
C LEU A 11 -0.61 -14.46 -19.50
N PRO A 12 -1.87 -14.16 -19.87
CA PRO A 12 -2.20 -13.76 -21.24
C PRO A 12 -1.41 -12.52 -21.66
N ASP A 13 -0.99 -12.44 -22.93
CA ASP A 13 -0.21 -11.29 -23.42
C ASP A 13 -0.93 -9.95 -23.20
N GLN A 14 -2.26 -9.93 -23.35
CA GLN A 14 -3.08 -8.74 -23.11
C GLN A 14 -3.12 -8.32 -21.64
N ALA A 15 -2.83 -9.23 -20.70
CA ALA A 15 -2.73 -8.95 -19.28
C ALA A 15 -1.39 -8.30 -18.88
N CYS A 16 -0.42 -8.26 -19.81
CA CYS A 16 0.95 -7.77 -19.64
C CYS A 16 1.22 -6.58 -20.57
N PRO A 17 0.98 -5.33 -20.13
CA PRO A 17 1.10 -4.16 -20.99
C PRO A 17 2.52 -4.03 -21.53
N ASN A 18 2.70 -4.06 -22.86
CA ASN A 18 4.00 -4.07 -23.52
C ASN A 18 4.99 -5.10 -22.92
N ASP A 19 4.51 -6.32 -22.69
CA ASP A 19 5.25 -7.44 -22.07
C ASP A 19 5.75 -7.17 -20.64
N GLN A 20 5.31 -6.09 -20.00
CA GLN A 20 5.63 -5.82 -18.59
C GLN A 20 4.85 -6.76 -17.68
N ALA A 21 5.49 -7.21 -16.60
CA ALA A 21 4.88 -7.95 -15.51
C ALA A 21 5.27 -7.34 -14.16
N VAL A 22 4.40 -7.51 -13.16
CA VAL A 22 4.63 -7.14 -11.77
C VAL A 22 4.92 -8.39 -10.94
N VAL A 23 5.99 -8.32 -10.14
CA VAL A 23 6.42 -9.37 -9.20
C VAL A 23 6.55 -8.77 -7.80
N GLY A 24 6.19 -9.54 -6.78
CA GLY A 24 6.38 -9.20 -5.37
C GLY A 24 7.72 -9.72 -4.86
N LEU A 25 8.46 -8.85 -4.17
CA LEU A 25 9.68 -9.16 -3.44
C LEU A 25 9.40 -8.98 -1.95
N THR A 26 9.31 -10.08 -1.21
CA THR A 26 9.14 -10.04 0.23
C THR A 26 10.49 -9.75 0.86
N LEU A 27 10.60 -8.68 1.66
CA LEU A 27 11.82 -8.39 2.40
C LEU A 27 11.93 -9.31 3.61
N ASN A 28 13.16 -9.69 3.96
CA ASN A 28 13.46 -10.38 5.20
C ASN A 28 13.10 -9.46 6.39
N PRO A 29 12.33 -9.95 7.38
CA PRO A 29 11.92 -9.13 8.54
C PRO A 29 13.09 -8.57 9.38
N GLU A 30 14.31 -9.11 9.22
CA GLU A 30 15.52 -8.61 9.90
C GLU A 30 16.21 -7.46 9.12
N TYR A 31 15.75 -7.16 7.90
CA TYR A 31 16.32 -6.20 6.95
C TYR A 31 15.34 -5.08 6.59
N LEU A 32 14.74 -4.43 7.61
CA LEU A 32 13.71 -3.39 7.44
C LEU A 32 14.22 -1.95 7.53
N SER A 33 15.52 -1.73 7.73
CA SER A 33 16.07 -0.38 7.79
C SER A 33 16.11 0.25 6.39
N LYS A 34 16.13 1.59 6.31
CA LYS A 34 16.32 2.30 5.03
C LYS A 34 17.61 1.90 4.31
N SER A 35 18.65 1.56 5.07
CA SER A 35 19.94 1.12 4.54
C SER A 35 19.93 -0.34 4.03
N ALA A 36 18.90 -1.11 4.39
CA ALA A 36 18.72 -2.49 3.94
C ALA A 36 17.80 -2.60 2.71
N TYR A 37 17.34 -1.48 2.16
CA TYR A 37 16.58 -1.47 0.92
C TYR A 37 17.47 -1.97 -0.24
N PRO A 38 17.02 -2.97 -1.02
CA PRO A 38 17.86 -3.70 -1.98
C PRO A 38 18.15 -2.92 -3.29
N LEU A 39 18.55 -1.66 -3.19
CA LEU A 39 18.64 -0.75 -4.34
C LEU A 39 19.59 -1.26 -5.43
N GLU A 40 20.75 -1.78 -5.04
CA GLU A 40 21.76 -2.22 -6.00
C GLU A 40 21.35 -3.53 -6.66
N LEU A 41 20.67 -4.42 -5.92
CA LEU A 41 20.04 -5.61 -6.51
C LEU A 41 18.96 -5.25 -7.52
N LEU A 42 18.06 -4.33 -7.20
CA LEU A 42 17.00 -3.92 -8.14
C LEU A 42 17.57 -3.32 -9.43
N LYS A 43 18.61 -2.48 -9.30
CA LYS A 43 19.33 -1.91 -10.46
C LYS A 43 20.02 -2.99 -11.29
N ALA A 44 20.74 -3.91 -10.64
CA ALA A 44 21.46 -4.99 -11.30
C ALA A 44 20.49 -5.95 -12.03
N ALA A 45 19.33 -6.22 -11.42
CA ALA A 45 18.28 -7.03 -12.03
C ALA A 45 17.49 -6.29 -13.13
N GLY A 46 17.65 -4.97 -13.27
CA GLY A 46 16.94 -4.18 -14.28
C GLY A 46 15.43 -4.06 -14.04
N VAL A 47 15.00 -4.08 -12.76
CA VAL A 47 13.59 -4.00 -12.38
C VAL A 47 13.26 -2.66 -11.73
N THR A 48 12.05 -2.16 -11.95
CA THR A 48 11.61 -0.85 -11.44
C THR A 48 10.63 -1.03 -10.28
N PRO A 49 10.87 -0.45 -9.09
CA PRO A 49 9.89 -0.49 -8.00
C PRO A 49 8.67 0.36 -8.32
N VAL A 50 7.47 -0.22 -8.15
CA VAL A 50 6.17 0.41 -8.45
C VAL A 50 5.24 0.50 -7.24
N GLY A 51 5.74 0.15 -6.06
CA GLY A 51 5.06 0.35 -4.79
C GLY A 51 5.45 -0.70 -3.76
N SER A 52 4.85 -0.61 -2.57
CA SER A 52 5.05 -1.60 -1.51
C SER A 52 3.83 -1.73 -0.62
N ARG A 53 3.72 -2.82 0.15
CA ARG A 53 2.72 -2.98 1.21
C ARG A 53 3.31 -3.71 2.42
N PRO A 54 2.75 -3.52 3.62
CA PRO A 54 3.05 -4.40 4.75
C PRO A 54 2.57 -5.83 4.47
N LYS A 55 3.38 -6.83 4.80
CA LYS A 55 3.05 -8.28 4.71
C LYS A 55 3.46 -8.96 6.02
N ARG A 56 2.66 -9.90 6.50
CA ARG A 56 3.05 -10.77 7.62
C ARG A 56 3.63 -12.05 7.06
N VAL A 57 4.80 -12.45 7.54
CA VAL A 57 5.46 -13.68 7.09
C VAL A 57 6.09 -14.39 8.28
N THR A 58 6.18 -15.71 8.20
CA THR A 58 7.07 -16.48 9.06
C THR A 58 8.31 -16.79 8.23
N PRO A 59 9.45 -16.14 8.49
CA PRO A 59 10.64 -16.31 7.65
C PRO A 59 11.21 -17.71 7.77
N GLU A 60 11.85 -18.23 6.72
CA GLU A 60 12.43 -19.58 6.70
C GLU A 60 13.51 -19.71 7.78
N LYS A 61 14.34 -18.67 7.93
CA LYS A 61 15.46 -18.62 8.88
C LYS A 61 15.54 -17.27 9.57
N ARG A 62 16.06 -17.29 10.80
CA ARG A 62 16.36 -16.09 11.59
C ARG A 62 17.83 -16.09 11.97
N SER A 63 18.42 -14.91 12.06
CA SER A 63 19.80 -14.78 12.53
C SER A 63 19.98 -15.40 13.92
N ARG A 64 21.18 -15.95 14.14
CA ARG A 64 21.59 -16.60 15.39
C ARG A 64 20.76 -17.85 15.73
N ASN A 65 20.26 -18.58 14.72
CA ASN A 65 19.49 -19.83 14.89
C ASN A 65 18.30 -19.69 15.85
N ARG A 66 17.65 -18.53 15.84
CA ARG A 66 16.41 -18.33 16.58
C ARG A 66 15.27 -19.02 15.86
N GLU A 67 14.30 -19.52 16.62
CA GLU A 67 13.09 -20.09 16.03
C GLU A 67 12.36 -19.05 15.17
N PRO A 68 11.95 -19.41 13.94
CA PRO A 68 11.05 -18.62 13.13
C PRO A 68 9.77 -18.24 13.88
N ALA A 69 9.40 -16.97 13.80
CA ALA A 69 8.16 -16.47 14.35
C ALA A 69 7.54 -15.48 13.37
N GLU A 70 6.21 -15.40 13.34
CA GLU A 70 5.49 -14.46 12.50
C GLU A 70 5.97 -13.03 12.78
N ALA A 71 6.34 -12.32 11.73
CA ALA A 71 6.82 -10.95 11.80
C ALA A 71 6.16 -10.09 10.70
N LEU A 72 6.02 -8.79 11.00
CA LEU A 72 5.63 -7.81 10.01
C LEU A 72 6.85 -7.43 9.17
N THR A 73 6.70 -7.50 7.85
CA THR A 73 7.71 -7.09 6.87
C THR A 73 7.08 -6.23 5.77
N THR A 74 7.86 -5.86 4.77
CA THR A 74 7.42 -5.15 3.57
C THR A 74 7.52 -6.07 2.35
N GLU A 75 6.48 -6.09 1.55
CA GLU A 75 6.50 -6.63 0.19
C GLU A 75 6.65 -5.46 -0.78
N LEU A 76 7.73 -5.47 -1.56
CA LEU A 76 7.99 -4.52 -2.64
C LEU A 76 7.41 -5.08 -3.94
N PHE A 77 6.72 -4.26 -4.71
CA PHE A 77 6.28 -4.62 -6.05
C PHE A 77 7.23 -4.02 -7.06
N VAL A 78 7.71 -4.85 -7.98
CA VAL A 78 8.63 -4.44 -9.04
C VAL A 78 8.05 -4.79 -10.41
N MET A 79 8.34 -3.97 -11.40
CA MET A 79 7.85 -4.10 -12.77
C MET A 79 9.02 -4.12 -13.74
N ALA A 80 8.95 -5.04 -14.71
CA ALA A 80 9.92 -5.17 -15.81
C ALA A 80 9.32 -6.02 -16.94
N PRO A 81 9.93 -6.06 -18.14
CA PRO A 81 9.59 -7.06 -19.15
C PRO A 81 9.70 -8.48 -18.58
N ARG A 82 8.83 -9.41 -18.99
CA ARG A 82 8.91 -10.83 -18.56
C ARG A 82 10.30 -11.44 -18.80
N ALA A 83 10.94 -11.07 -19.91
CA ALA A 83 12.31 -11.48 -20.24
C ALA A 83 13.35 -11.10 -19.16
N THR A 84 13.18 -9.95 -18.50
CA THR A 84 14.07 -9.50 -17.43
C THR A 84 14.02 -10.45 -16.24
N PHE A 85 12.82 -10.90 -15.84
CA PHE A 85 12.67 -11.87 -14.76
C PHE A 85 13.22 -13.24 -15.14
N ARG A 86 13.04 -13.69 -16.39
CA ARG A 86 13.68 -14.93 -16.90
C ARG A 86 15.20 -14.87 -16.80
N ASN A 87 15.79 -13.76 -17.26
CA ASN A 87 17.23 -13.56 -17.22
C ASN A 87 17.75 -13.51 -15.78
N TRP A 88 17.03 -12.83 -14.89
CA TRP A 88 17.41 -12.74 -13.48
C TRP A 88 17.37 -14.13 -12.81
N ASN A 89 16.29 -14.90 -13.02
CA ASN A 89 16.16 -16.26 -12.49
C ASN A 89 17.30 -17.18 -12.97
N GLN A 90 17.72 -17.06 -14.24
CA GLN A 90 18.85 -17.82 -14.78
C GLN A 90 20.21 -17.37 -14.22
N ALA A 91 20.36 -16.09 -13.88
CA ALA A 91 21.59 -15.53 -13.37
C ALA A 91 21.82 -15.81 -11.86
N LEU A 92 20.74 -15.95 -11.08
CA LEU A 92 20.80 -16.12 -9.61
C LEU A 92 21.71 -17.28 -9.15
N PRO A 93 21.66 -18.50 -9.75
CA PRO A 93 22.53 -19.61 -9.32
C PRO A 93 24.02 -19.36 -9.58
N ALA A 94 24.36 -18.47 -10.51
CA ALA A 94 25.74 -18.14 -10.88
C ALA A 94 26.25 -16.86 -10.20
N LEU A 95 25.44 -16.24 -9.32
CA LEU A 95 25.79 -15.00 -8.65
C LEU A 95 26.94 -15.25 -7.65
N THR A 96 27.97 -14.41 -7.73
CA THR A 96 29.11 -14.45 -6.78
C THR A 96 28.97 -13.33 -5.76
N GLU A 97 29.65 -13.44 -4.62
CA GLU A 97 29.65 -12.42 -3.56
C GLU A 97 30.13 -11.02 -4.04
N ASN A 98 30.92 -10.98 -5.11
CA ASN A 98 31.42 -9.73 -5.71
C ASN A 98 30.47 -9.14 -6.76
N ALA A 99 29.38 -9.83 -7.11
CA ALA A 99 28.45 -9.33 -8.11
C ALA A 99 27.70 -8.08 -7.58
N PRO A 100 27.37 -7.11 -8.46
CA PRO A 100 26.54 -5.98 -8.09
C PRO A 100 25.22 -6.45 -7.46
N GLY A 101 24.88 -5.94 -6.28
CA GLY A 101 23.67 -6.31 -5.55
C GLY A 101 23.70 -7.67 -4.83
N ALA A 102 24.82 -8.40 -4.82
CA ALA A 102 24.91 -9.69 -4.11
C ALA A 102 24.65 -9.56 -2.61
N ASN A 103 25.15 -8.50 -1.98
CA ASN A 103 24.91 -8.21 -0.55
C ASN A 103 23.43 -7.93 -0.24
N ASP A 104 22.71 -7.34 -1.20
CA ASP A 104 21.30 -7.01 -1.07
C ASP A 104 20.42 -8.26 -1.17
N LEU A 105 20.91 -9.37 -1.74
CA LEU A 105 20.14 -10.61 -1.88
C LEU A 105 19.71 -11.18 -0.52
N ALA A 106 20.55 -11.04 0.51
CA ALA A 106 20.23 -11.45 1.88
C ALA A 106 19.06 -10.67 2.50
N SER A 107 18.68 -9.53 1.93
CA SER A 107 17.52 -8.75 2.37
C SER A 107 16.20 -9.28 1.80
N LEU A 108 16.22 -10.22 0.86
CA LEU A 108 15.02 -10.84 0.31
C LEU A 108 14.69 -12.13 1.09
N GLU A 109 13.42 -12.27 1.43
CA GLU A 109 12.85 -13.50 1.98
C GLU A 109 12.29 -14.38 0.87
N ASP A 110 11.57 -13.77 -0.07
CA ASP A 110 10.84 -14.50 -1.11
C ASP A 110 10.56 -13.64 -2.34
N ILE A 111 10.34 -14.30 -3.48
CA ILE A 111 10.01 -13.70 -4.78
C ILE A 111 8.80 -14.44 -5.36
N GLU A 112 7.67 -13.76 -5.45
CA GLU A 112 6.38 -14.36 -5.84
C GLU A 112 5.67 -13.51 -6.90
N ALA A 113 4.94 -14.15 -7.81
CA ALA A 113 4.02 -13.42 -8.70
C ALA A 113 2.65 -13.29 -8.02
N PRO A 114 2.07 -12.08 -7.89
CA PRO A 114 0.76 -11.93 -7.25
C PRO A 114 -0.34 -12.64 -8.03
N SER A 115 -1.05 -13.57 -7.40
CA SER A 115 -2.19 -14.28 -8.00
C SER A 115 -3.46 -13.40 -8.07
N SER A 116 -4.50 -13.86 -8.78
CA SER A 116 -5.81 -13.20 -8.77
C SER A 116 -6.40 -13.16 -7.35
N ASP A 117 -6.34 -14.28 -6.62
CA ASP A 117 -6.77 -14.40 -5.22
C ASP A 117 -6.04 -13.40 -4.31
N ASP A 118 -4.74 -13.19 -4.54
CA ASP A 118 -3.94 -12.21 -3.79
C ASP A 118 -4.32 -10.76 -4.09
N LYS A 119 -5.04 -10.50 -5.16
CA LYS A 119 -5.46 -9.16 -5.58
C LYS A 119 -6.92 -8.91 -5.20
N ILE A 120 -7.77 -9.92 -5.20
CA ILE A 120 -9.16 -9.78 -4.75
C ILE A 120 -9.19 -9.55 -3.23
N LYS A 121 -9.90 -8.51 -2.78
CA LYS A 121 -9.98 -8.13 -1.36
C LYS A 121 -11.42 -8.15 -0.87
N GLY A 122 -11.63 -8.99 0.15
CA GLY A 122 -12.95 -9.21 0.72
C GLY A 122 -13.74 -10.24 -0.07
N ARG A 123 -15.03 -10.36 0.26
CA ARG A 123 -15.94 -11.28 -0.42
C ARG A 123 -16.52 -10.57 -1.64
N LEU A 124 -16.54 -11.26 -2.79
CA LEU A 124 -17.25 -10.78 -3.97
C LEU A 124 -18.76 -10.71 -3.70
N PRO A 125 -19.45 -9.68 -4.22
CA PRO A 125 -20.88 -9.50 -3.99
C PRO A 125 -21.69 -10.64 -4.61
N ASP A 126 -22.79 -11.00 -3.96
CA ASP A 126 -23.76 -11.98 -4.49
C ASP A 126 -24.71 -11.28 -5.47
N ALA A 127 -24.17 -10.94 -6.65
CA ALA A 127 -24.85 -10.23 -7.73
C ALA A 127 -24.25 -10.62 -9.09
N SER A 128 -24.97 -10.39 -10.19
CA SER A 128 -24.42 -10.61 -11.53
C SER A 128 -23.42 -9.53 -11.93
N GLU A 129 -23.66 -8.30 -11.49
CA GLU A 129 -22.91 -7.09 -11.81
C GLU A 129 -22.55 -6.36 -10.52
N ALA A 130 -21.37 -5.74 -10.48
CA ALA A 130 -20.96 -4.92 -9.36
C ALA A 130 -20.11 -3.73 -9.79
N VAL A 131 -20.04 -2.75 -8.90
CA VAL A 131 -19.07 -1.66 -8.99
C VAL A 131 -17.86 -2.05 -8.15
N PHE A 132 -16.71 -2.15 -8.78
CA PHE A 132 -15.43 -2.44 -8.15
C PHE A 132 -14.60 -1.17 -7.99
N GLU A 133 -13.83 -1.13 -6.91
CA GLU A 133 -12.64 -0.29 -6.82
C GLU A 133 -11.44 -1.13 -7.30
N VAL A 134 -10.85 -0.73 -8.42
CA VAL A 134 -9.60 -1.31 -8.93
C VAL A 134 -8.45 -0.40 -8.53
N VAL A 135 -7.40 -0.98 -7.99
CA VAL A 135 -6.16 -0.27 -7.63
C VAL A 135 -5.05 -0.75 -8.56
N LEU A 136 -4.43 0.17 -9.29
CA LEU A 136 -3.34 -0.11 -10.22
C LEU A 136 -2.01 0.44 -9.69
N HIS A 137 -0.92 -0.27 -9.95
CA HIS A 137 0.44 0.21 -9.81
C HIS A 137 0.78 1.27 -10.87
N ALA A 138 0.31 2.49 -10.66
CA ALA A 138 0.49 3.59 -11.60
C ALA A 138 0.46 4.96 -10.91
N ASP A 139 1.50 5.77 -11.13
CA ASP A 139 1.46 7.21 -10.86
C ASP A 139 0.69 7.96 -11.97
N PRO A 140 0.43 9.28 -11.84
CA PRO A 140 -0.31 10.03 -12.84
C PRO A 140 0.24 9.96 -14.27
N LEU A 141 1.56 9.98 -14.42
CA LEU A 141 2.22 10.01 -15.71
C LEU A 141 2.15 8.64 -16.39
N ALA A 142 2.59 7.59 -15.67
CA ALA A 142 2.54 6.22 -16.16
C ALA A 142 1.10 5.73 -16.35
N GLY A 143 0.19 6.15 -15.47
CA GLY A 143 -1.23 5.83 -15.54
C GLY A 143 -1.86 6.31 -16.84
N ASP A 144 -1.79 7.60 -17.12
CA ASP A 144 -2.48 8.20 -18.27
C ASP A 144 -1.84 7.83 -19.62
N GLN A 145 -0.50 7.70 -19.67
CA GLN A 145 0.21 7.49 -20.94
C GLN A 145 0.42 6.01 -21.30
N PHE A 146 0.35 5.11 -20.33
CA PHE A 146 0.71 3.72 -20.51
C PHE A 146 -0.31 2.76 -19.91
N VAL A 147 -0.48 2.75 -18.58
CA VAL A 147 -1.25 1.70 -17.89
C VAL A 147 -2.73 1.72 -18.28
N LEU A 148 -3.38 2.88 -18.27
CA LEU A 148 -4.82 2.98 -18.54
C LEU A 148 -5.19 2.64 -19.99
N PRO A 149 -4.45 3.07 -21.04
CA PRO A 149 -4.68 2.60 -22.40
C PRO A 149 -4.70 1.06 -22.52
N TYR A 150 -3.66 0.39 -22.03
CA TYR A 150 -3.59 -1.08 -22.09
C TYR A 150 -4.66 -1.75 -21.22
N PHE A 151 -4.95 -1.20 -20.04
CA PHE A 151 -5.99 -1.78 -19.19
C PHE A 151 -7.38 -1.67 -19.83
N ARG A 152 -7.65 -0.59 -20.56
CA ARG A 152 -8.89 -0.45 -21.34
C ARG A 152 -9.00 -1.49 -22.44
N GLU A 153 -7.92 -1.70 -23.19
CA GLU A 153 -7.87 -2.72 -24.26
C GLU A 153 -8.06 -4.13 -23.69
N PHE A 154 -7.45 -4.42 -22.54
CA PHE A 154 -7.63 -5.67 -21.82
C PHE A 154 -9.07 -5.87 -21.34
N LEU A 155 -9.69 -4.85 -20.74
CA LEU A 155 -11.09 -4.94 -20.31
C LEU A 155 -12.04 -5.12 -21.51
N ALA A 156 -11.79 -4.42 -22.62
CA ALA A 156 -12.59 -4.56 -23.83
C ALA A 156 -12.52 -5.98 -24.42
N SER A 157 -11.38 -6.67 -24.30
CA SER A 157 -11.27 -8.07 -24.74
C SER A 157 -12.05 -9.06 -23.87
N LEU A 158 -12.35 -8.68 -22.62
CA LEU A 158 -13.27 -9.38 -21.73
C LEU A 158 -14.74 -8.95 -21.93
N GLY A 159 -15.01 -8.02 -22.86
CA GLY A 159 -16.36 -7.48 -23.09
C GLY A 159 -16.78 -6.38 -22.10
N VAL A 160 -15.84 -5.82 -21.34
CA VAL A 160 -16.08 -4.76 -20.35
C VAL A 160 -15.66 -3.41 -20.93
N GLU A 161 -16.65 -2.58 -21.26
CA GLU A 161 -16.42 -1.24 -21.81
C GLU A 161 -16.42 -0.17 -20.70
N THR A 162 -15.35 0.62 -20.60
CA THR A 162 -15.22 1.65 -19.56
C THR A 162 -14.47 2.88 -20.06
N ASN A 163 -14.79 4.04 -19.48
CA ASN A 163 -14.16 5.32 -19.83
C ASN A 163 -13.14 5.82 -18.80
N PHE A 164 -13.02 5.18 -17.63
CA PHE A 164 -12.15 5.58 -16.51
C PHE A 164 -12.32 7.05 -16.08
N ASN A 165 -13.52 7.60 -16.21
CA ASN A 165 -13.81 8.99 -15.84
C ASN A 165 -13.70 9.22 -14.32
N ARG A 166 -13.98 8.19 -13.52
CA ARG A 166 -13.89 8.22 -12.06
C ARG A 166 -12.60 7.53 -11.63
N ARG A 167 -11.53 8.32 -11.58
CA ARG A 167 -10.24 7.88 -11.08
C ARG A 167 -9.54 8.98 -10.29
N PHE A 168 -8.63 8.58 -9.41
CA PHE A 168 -7.70 9.49 -8.75
C PHE A 168 -6.37 8.80 -8.48
N TYR A 169 -5.34 9.61 -8.24
CA TYR A 169 -4.00 9.12 -7.96
C TYR A 169 -3.61 9.44 -6.51
N ALA A 170 -3.03 8.48 -5.81
CA ALA A 170 -2.51 8.67 -4.47
C ALA A 170 -1.38 7.68 -4.18
N GLY A 171 -0.24 8.17 -3.68
CA GLY A 171 0.87 7.32 -3.24
C GLY A 171 1.47 6.42 -4.33
N GLY A 172 1.51 6.89 -5.58
CA GLY A 172 1.99 6.10 -6.73
C GLY A 172 1.01 5.03 -7.22
N LEU A 173 -0.24 5.10 -6.78
CA LEU A 173 -1.31 4.20 -7.20
C LEU A 173 -2.41 4.98 -7.92
N CYS A 174 -3.09 4.31 -8.83
CA CYS A 174 -4.30 4.77 -9.48
C CYS A 174 -5.49 4.00 -8.92
N PHE A 175 -6.48 4.71 -8.40
CA PHE A 175 -7.74 4.15 -7.95
C PHE A 175 -8.79 4.49 -8.99
N LEU A 176 -9.53 3.50 -9.46
CA LEU A 176 -10.59 3.70 -10.43
C LEU A 176 -11.86 2.92 -10.06
N GLU A 177 -12.98 3.47 -10.48
CA GLU A 177 -14.27 2.78 -10.49
C GLU A 177 -14.38 1.92 -11.74
N LEU A 178 -14.84 0.68 -11.58
CA LEU A 178 -15.11 -0.25 -12.66
C LEU A 178 -16.45 -0.94 -12.45
N GLU A 179 -17.39 -0.73 -13.35
CA GLU A 179 -18.61 -1.54 -13.42
C GLU A 179 -18.30 -2.77 -14.28
N ALA A 180 -18.50 -3.97 -13.72
CA ALA A 180 -18.24 -5.22 -14.43
C ALA A 180 -19.04 -6.40 -13.86
N PRO A 181 -19.24 -7.46 -14.67
CA PRO A 181 -19.73 -8.73 -14.20
C PRO A 181 -18.88 -9.30 -13.07
N VAL A 182 -19.51 -9.87 -12.04
CA VAL A 182 -18.80 -10.41 -10.88
C VAL A 182 -18.01 -11.66 -11.22
N ASP A 183 -18.47 -12.45 -12.19
CA ASP A 183 -17.81 -13.65 -12.69
C ASP A 183 -16.50 -13.35 -13.43
N LEU A 184 -16.29 -12.12 -13.92
CA LEU A 184 -15.04 -11.68 -14.54
C LEU A 184 -14.00 -11.14 -13.54
N ALA A 185 -14.29 -11.15 -12.23
CA ALA A 185 -13.40 -10.55 -11.23
C ALA A 185 -12.01 -11.22 -11.21
N ASP A 186 -11.96 -12.54 -11.39
CA ASP A 186 -10.71 -13.29 -11.45
C ASP A 186 -9.90 -12.95 -12.70
N GLU A 187 -10.55 -12.92 -13.87
CA GLU A 187 -9.94 -12.53 -15.15
C GLU A 187 -9.42 -11.10 -15.08
N ILE A 188 -10.19 -10.15 -14.55
CA ILE A 188 -9.76 -8.75 -14.38
C ILE A 188 -8.51 -8.68 -13.49
N ALA A 189 -8.48 -9.47 -12.41
CA ALA A 189 -7.35 -9.52 -11.50
C ALA A 189 -6.09 -10.16 -12.13
N THR A 190 -6.18 -10.84 -13.27
CA THR A 190 -4.98 -11.32 -13.98
C THR A 190 -4.14 -10.21 -14.59
N PHE A 191 -4.73 -9.03 -14.87
CA PHE A 191 -3.97 -7.88 -15.35
C PHE A 191 -2.84 -7.55 -14.36
N THR A 192 -1.60 -7.62 -14.83
CA THR A 192 -0.44 -7.71 -13.94
C THR A 192 -0.26 -6.46 -13.09
N VAL A 193 -0.69 -5.30 -13.60
CA VAL A 193 -0.60 -4.00 -12.90
C VAL A 193 -1.70 -3.84 -11.83
N VAL A 194 -2.74 -4.69 -11.82
CA VAL A 194 -3.74 -4.71 -10.75
C VAL A 194 -3.06 -5.12 -9.45
N ARG A 195 -3.10 -4.19 -8.50
CA ARG A 195 -2.63 -4.38 -7.12
C ARG A 195 -3.74 -4.94 -6.24
N ALA A 196 -4.97 -4.46 -6.44
CA ALA A 196 -6.13 -4.91 -5.69
C ALA A 196 -7.43 -4.70 -6.49
N LEU A 197 -8.39 -5.58 -6.24
CA LEU A 197 -9.77 -5.51 -6.73
C LEU A 197 -10.72 -5.75 -5.56
N ARG A 198 -11.74 -4.91 -5.35
CA ARG A 198 -12.74 -5.09 -4.28
C ARG A 198 -14.07 -4.44 -4.62
N GLU A 199 -15.16 -4.90 -4.01
CA GLU A 199 -16.45 -4.20 -4.08
C GLU A 199 -16.25 -2.74 -3.63
N MET A 200 -16.79 -1.80 -4.42
CA MET A 200 -16.72 -0.38 -4.13
C MET A 200 -17.35 -0.11 -2.75
N PRO A 201 -16.60 0.52 -1.81
CA PRO A 201 -17.11 0.75 -0.47
C PRO A 201 -18.39 1.58 -0.48
N ARG A 202 -19.42 1.10 0.22
CA ARG A 202 -20.66 1.86 0.40
C ARG A 202 -20.42 3.00 1.38
N LEU A 203 -21.01 4.16 1.09
CA LEU A 203 -21.02 5.28 2.02
C LEU A 203 -21.70 4.86 3.32
N ARG A 204 -20.91 4.67 4.38
CA ARG A 204 -21.45 4.46 5.72
C ARG A 204 -21.83 5.82 6.30
N MET A 205 -23.08 5.96 6.75
CA MET A 205 -23.42 7.11 7.59
C MET A 205 -22.68 6.97 8.92
N LEU A 206 -21.76 7.89 9.20
CA LEU A 206 -21.20 8.04 10.53
C LEU A 206 -22.35 8.41 11.48
N ARG A 207 -22.79 7.45 12.30
CA ARG A 207 -23.69 7.71 13.43
C ARG A 207 -22.84 7.78 14.69
N PRO A 208 -22.21 8.92 15.00
CA PRO A 208 -21.47 9.06 16.25
C PRO A 208 -22.44 8.80 17.40
N THR A 209 -22.09 7.89 18.30
CA THR A 209 -22.77 7.79 19.58
C THR A 209 -22.41 9.05 20.35
N ILE A 210 -23.25 10.08 20.25
CA ILE A 210 -23.15 11.28 21.09
C ILE A 210 -23.49 10.82 22.50
N ARG A 211 -22.48 10.39 23.26
CA ARG A 211 -22.56 10.35 24.71
C ARG A 211 -22.49 11.79 25.17
N ALA A 212 -23.61 12.50 25.06
CA ALA A 212 -23.83 13.63 25.93
C ALA A 212 -23.87 13.01 27.34
N ALA A 213 -22.73 12.99 28.04
CA ALA A 213 -22.81 13.20 29.47
C ALA A 213 -23.59 14.52 29.57
N ALA A 214 -24.81 14.45 30.07
CA ALA A 214 -25.52 15.64 30.46
C ALA A 214 -24.68 16.27 31.58
N LEU A 215 -23.66 17.03 31.20
CA LEU A 215 -23.20 18.12 32.04
C LEU A 215 -24.46 18.94 32.27
N PRO A 216 -24.97 19.03 33.51
CA PRO A 216 -26.16 19.81 33.80
C PRO A 216 -25.94 21.18 33.16
N GLY A 217 -26.85 21.56 32.26
CA GLY A 217 -26.64 22.66 31.34
C GLY A 217 -26.05 23.86 32.06
N GLN A 218 -24.75 24.07 31.90
CA GLN A 218 -24.10 25.21 32.50
C GLN A 218 -24.74 26.40 31.81
N LYS A 219 -25.43 27.23 32.57
CA LYS A 219 -26.06 28.44 32.06
C LYS A 219 -24.94 29.30 31.49
N VAL A 220 -24.70 29.23 30.19
CA VAL A 220 -23.72 30.08 29.51
C VAL A 220 -24.31 31.48 29.54
N ILE A 221 -23.87 32.27 30.52
CA ILE A 221 -24.20 33.68 30.58
C ILE A 221 -23.24 34.36 29.61
N LEU A 222 -23.74 34.69 28.43
CA LEU A 222 -23.00 35.56 27.52
C LEU A 222 -22.83 36.92 28.20
N PRO A 223 -21.63 37.51 28.21
CA PRO A 223 -21.44 38.84 28.74
C PRO A 223 -22.32 39.83 27.96
N THR A 224 -23.20 40.54 28.67
CA THR A 224 -24.12 41.55 28.11
C THR A 224 -23.46 42.91 27.91
N GLY A 225 -22.20 43.05 28.30
CA GLY A 225 -21.42 44.26 28.07
C GLY A 225 -21.13 44.45 26.58
N LEU A 226 -21.21 45.69 26.10
CA LEU A 226 -20.72 46.03 24.77
C LEU A 226 -19.22 45.71 24.68
N ALA A 227 -18.78 45.21 23.53
CA ALA A 227 -17.37 44.98 23.25
C ALA A 227 -16.57 46.24 23.62
N LEU A 228 -15.62 46.10 24.55
CA LEU A 228 -14.66 47.15 24.84
C LEU A 228 -13.74 47.26 23.63
N GLU A 229 -13.91 48.38 22.94
CA GLU A 229 -13.17 48.91 21.81
C GLU A 229 -13.26 48.18 20.45
N ARG A 230 -13.67 48.98 19.47
CA ARG A 230 -13.81 48.63 18.06
C ARG A 230 -12.55 49.02 17.29
N ASN A 231 -11.36 48.69 17.78
CA ASN A 231 -10.14 48.79 16.99
C ASN A 231 -8.97 48.07 17.67
N ASP A 232 -8.88 46.74 17.56
CA ASP A 232 -7.58 46.08 17.62
C ASP A 232 -7.61 44.73 16.88
N ARG A 233 -6.71 44.59 15.92
CA ARG A 233 -6.45 43.34 15.19
C ARG A 233 -5.75 42.36 16.15
N GLY A 234 -6.51 41.57 16.89
CA GLY A 234 -5.99 40.54 17.78
C GLY A 234 -5.74 39.20 17.08
N ARG A 235 -4.46 38.87 16.85
CA ARG A 235 -3.99 37.51 16.55
C ARG A 235 -4.33 36.57 17.71
N ALA A 236 -4.80 35.36 17.41
CA ALA A 236 -4.82 34.27 18.38
C ALA A 236 -3.38 33.84 18.71
N ALA A 237 -2.90 34.21 19.89
CA ALA A 237 -1.66 33.69 20.44
C ALA A 237 -1.99 32.53 21.41
N GLN A 238 -1.53 31.34 21.05
CA GLN A 238 -1.54 30.15 21.89
C GLN A 238 -0.32 30.24 22.82
N GLY A 239 -0.55 30.45 24.12
CA GLY A 239 0.51 30.56 25.12
C GLY A 239 0.13 29.83 26.41
N CYS A 240 0.91 28.81 26.73
CA CYS A 240 0.87 28.07 28.00
C CYS A 240 1.63 28.80 29.13
N LEU A 241 1.40 28.31 30.36
CA LEU A 241 2.07 28.55 31.65
C LEU A 241 1.73 29.85 32.40
N GLU A 242 1.72 29.94 33.74
CA GLU A 242 1.54 29.04 34.90
C GLU A 242 1.60 29.97 36.14
N MET A 243 1.06 29.55 37.30
CA MET A 243 1.67 29.67 38.66
C MET A 243 0.65 29.95 39.78
N GLY A 244 0.43 28.95 40.62
CA GLY A 244 -0.15 29.08 41.96
C GLY A 244 0.86 28.57 43.00
N LYS A 245 1.23 29.42 43.97
CA LYS A 245 2.18 29.12 45.07
C LYS A 245 1.57 28.22 46.16
N LEU A 246 2.34 27.18 46.51
CA LEU A 246 2.67 26.55 47.83
C LEU A 246 1.72 26.66 49.04
N PRO A 247 1.67 25.58 49.86
CA PRO A 247 2.49 25.61 51.08
C PRO A 247 3.33 24.33 51.33
N SER A 248 4.29 24.49 52.25
CA SER A 248 5.38 23.59 52.62
C SER A 248 4.99 22.43 53.57
N ARG A 249 5.68 21.29 53.45
CA ARG A 249 6.55 20.68 54.49
C ARG A 249 7.02 19.27 54.10
N ASP A 250 8.31 19.04 54.39
CA ASP A 250 8.97 17.79 54.84
C ASP A 250 8.81 16.50 54.02
N GLN A 251 9.80 15.62 53.83
CA GLN A 251 11.25 15.53 53.95
C GLN A 251 11.55 14.12 53.40
N ASN A 252 12.69 13.94 52.73
CA ASN A 252 13.42 12.66 52.55
C ASN A 252 12.70 11.45 51.92
N LEU A 253 13.20 10.98 50.77
CA LEU A 253 14.16 9.86 50.73
C LEU A 253 14.59 9.54 49.29
N ALA A 254 15.90 9.38 49.15
CA ALA A 254 16.62 8.97 47.96
C ALA A 254 16.60 7.45 47.76
N TRP A 255 16.60 7.00 46.50
CA TRP A 255 17.14 5.73 45.98
C TRP A 255 17.42 6.00 44.49
N GLN A 256 18.67 6.18 44.05
CA GLN A 256 19.57 5.11 43.56
C GLN A 256 18.85 4.00 42.79
#